data_AF-D3X714-F1
#
_entry.id   AF-D3X714-F1
#
_cell.length_a   1.000
_cell.length_b   1.000
_cell.length_c   1.000
_cell.angle_alpha   90.00
_cell.angle_beta   90.00
_cell.angle_gamma   90.00
#
_symmetry.space_group_name_H-M   'P 1'
#
loop_
_entity.id
_entity.type
_entity.pdbx_description
1 polymer ?
#
loop_
_entity_poly.entity_id
_entity_poly.type
_entity_poly.pdbx_seq_one_letter_code
_entity_poly.pdbx_strand_id
1 'polypeptide(L)'
;MTVLTSRTVLDIDPVRLRESVASLLEKHPLVFEGTRQLALQHRSAATDPWYEGCQRQSLISSDSDFTEVHAELRDTYLGEVFDRLPFKPIRTRIMALDPKHCYSVHRDLTPRYHLAVTTSEHARFVFIEPDKVVNVPADGNLYYVDTRHLHSAFNGGDEMRIHVVFGTDDEQS
;
A
#
# COMPACT_ATOMS: atom_id res chain seq x y z
N MET A 1 19.39 12.05 11.53
CA MET A 1 19.30 10.97 10.53
C MET A 1 17.83 10.77 10.24
N THR A 2 17.39 10.94 9.00
CA THR A 2 16.00 10.67 8.61
C THR A 2 15.71 9.19 8.81
N VAL A 3 14.56 8.87 9.41
CA VAL A 3 14.16 7.49 9.70
C VAL A 3 13.80 6.81 8.38
N LEU A 4 14.48 5.72 8.01
CA LEU A 4 14.17 4.97 6.78
C LEU A 4 12.88 4.15 6.92
N THR A 5 12.72 3.51 8.08
CA THR A 5 11.51 2.73 8.41
C THR A 5 11.19 2.86 9.89
N SER A 6 9.90 2.83 10.22
CA SER A 6 9.41 2.71 11.59
C SER A 6 8.16 1.83 11.64
N ARG A 7 7.80 1.39 12.83
CA ARG A 7 6.63 0.53 13.09
C ARG A 7 5.69 1.24 14.06
N THR A 8 4.42 1.27 13.72
CA THR A 8 3.32 1.68 14.59
C THR A 8 2.43 0.49 14.86
N VAL A 9 2.16 0.24 16.14
CA VAL A 9 1.25 -0.84 16.53
C VAL A 9 -0.18 -0.42 16.21
N LEU A 10 -0.82 -1.17 15.32
CA LEU A 10 -2.26 -1.13 15.12
C LEU A 10 -2.76 -2.50 15.57
N ASP A 11 -3.81 -2.54 16.39
CA ASP A 11 -4.40 -3.78 16.91
C ASP A 11 -5.17 -4.57 15.82
N ILE A 12 -4.59 -4.70 14.62
CA ILE A 12 -5.18 -5.36 13.46
C ILE A 12 -4.93 -6.86 13.57
N ASP A 13 -6.00 -7.62 13.44
CA ASP A 13 -5.99 -9.07 13.26
C ASP A 13 -5.59 -9.38 11.81
N PRO A 14 -4.40 -9.99 11.57
CA PRO A 14 -3.93 -10.29 10.22
C PRO A 14 -4.85 -11.26 9.46
N VAL A 15 -5.55 -12.14 10.16
CA VAL A 15 -6.45 -13.13 9.55
C VAL A 15 -7.70 -12.43 9.01
N ARG A 16 -8.34 -11.59 9.84
CA ARG A 16 -9.52 -10.81 9.42
C ARG A 16 -9.17 -9.82 8.30
N LEU A 17 -7.97 -9.24 8.32
CA LEU A 17 -7.47 -8.38 7.24
C LEU A 17 -7.38 -9.15 5.92
N ARG A 18 -6.76 -10.33 5.95
CA ARG A 18 -6.61 -11.18 4.76
C ARG A 18 -7.97 -11.60 4.19
N GLU A 19 -8.91 -12.00 5.04
CA GLU A 19 -10.27 -12.38 4.62
C GLU A 19 -11.03 -11.19 4.00
N SER A 20 -10.95 -10.01 4.63
CA SER A 20 -11.61 -8.80 4.11
C SER A 20 -11.02 -8.35 2.77
N VAL A 21 -9.69 -8.46 2.60
CA VAL A 21 -9.04 -8.17 1.33
C VAL A 21 -9.42 -9.20 0.27
N ALA A 22 -9.41 -10.50 0.59
CA ALA A 22 -9.82 -11.54 -0.34
C ALA A 22 -11.26 -11.34 -0.84
N SER A 23 -12.21 -11.07 0.07
CA SER A 23 -13.60 -10.82 -0.30
C SER A 23 -13.78 -9.59 -1.20
N LEU A 24 -12.97 -8.54 -1.00
CA LEU A 24 -12.99 -7.37 -1.88
C LEU A 24 -12.46 -7.72 -3.28
N LEU A 25 -11.37 -8.49 -3.34
CA LEU A 25 -10.72 -8.88 -4.60
C LEU A 25 -11.53 -9.89 -5.43
N GLU A 26 -12.47 -10.61 -4.84
CA GLU A 26 -13.46 -11.43 -5.57
C GLU A 26 -14.40 -10.57 -6.42
N LYS A 27 -14.68 -9.34 -5.98
CA LYS A 27 -15.60 -8.41 -6.65
C LYS A 27 -14.88 -7.44 -7.58
N HIS A 28 -13.68 -7.01 -7.18
CA HIS A 28 -12.90 -5.99 -7.87
C HIS A 28 -11.50 -6.53 -8.19
N PRO A 29 -11.21 -6.90 -9.45
CA PRO A 29 -9.94 -7.52 -9.82
C PRO A 29 -8.76 -6.57 -9.63
N LEU A 30 -7.61 -7.10 -9.21
CA LEU A 30 -6.37 -6.31 -9.09
C LEU A 30 -5.81 -5.81 -10.43
N VAL A 31 -6.23 -6.40 -11.55
CA VAL A 31 -5.58 -6.17 -12.84
C VAL A 31 -6.21 -4.99 -13.55
N PHE A 32 -5.44 -3.90 -13.67
CA PHE A 32 -5.83 -2.71 -14.41
C PHE A 32 -4.64 -2.17 -15.21
N GLU A 33 -4.79 -2.09 -16.54
CA GLU A 33 -3.77 -1.57 -17.46
C GLU A 33 -2.36 -2.14 -17.23
N GLY A 34 -2.26 -3.45 -16.92
CA GLY A 34 -0.99 -4.12 -16.65
C GLY A 34 -0.40 -3.87 -15.26
N THR A 35 -1.09 -3.14 -14.39
CA THR A 35 -0.79 -3.03 -12.96
C THR A 35 -1.51 -4.12 -12.16
N ARG A 36 -1.03 -4.36 -10.94
CA ARG A 36 -1.70 -5.22 -9.94
C ARG A 36 -2.08 -4.39 -8.72
N GLN A 37 -3.03 -3.48 -8.91
CA GLN A 37 -3.42 -2.51 -7.90
C GLN A 37 -4.93 -2.28 -7.91
N LEU A 38 -5.50 -2.05 -6.73
CA LEU A 38 -6.89 -1.65 -6.55
C LEU A 38 -6.94 -0.45 -5.61
N ALA A 39 -7.61 0.64 -6.01
CA ALA A 39 -7.77 1.81 -5.18
C ALA A 39 -8.81 1.60 -4.09
N LEU A 40 -8.47 2.01 -2.87
CA LEU A 40 -9.40 2.07 -1.73
C LEU A 40 -9.83 3.51 -1.42
N GLN A 41 -9.13 4.48 -2.00
CA GLN A 41 -9.52 5.88 -2.02
C GLN A 41 -9.55 6.44 -3.44
N HIS A 42 -10.52 7.31 -3.70
CA HIS A 42 -10.73 7.95 -4.99
C HIS A 42 -10.94 9.46 -4.84
N ARG A 43 -10.95 10.16 -5.99
CA ARG A 43 -11.36 11.57 -6.04
C ARG A 43 -12.88 11.66 -6.06
N SER A 44 -13.45 12.76 -5.56
CA SER A 44 -14.91 12.98 -5.59
C SER A 44 -15.51 12.95 -6.99
N ALA A 45 -14.74 13.34 -8.01
CA ALA A 45 -15.15 13.36 -9.42
C ALA A 45 -14.62 12.15 -10.23
N ALA A 46 -14.23 11.05 -9.57
CA ALA A 46 -13.63 9.92 -10.26
C ALA A 46 -14.61 9.24 -11.23
N THR A 47 -14.16 9.00 -12.46
CA THR A 47 -14.94 8.25 -13.47
C THR A 47 -14.77 6.74 -13.30
N ASP A 48 -13.62 6.32 -12.80
CA ASP A 48 -13.32 4.94 -12.46
C ASP A 48 -12.68 4.85 -11.07
N PRO A 49 -13.50 4.91 -10.01
CA PRO A 49 -13.02 5.16 -8.66
C PRO A 49 -12.11 4.05 -8.12
N TRP A 50 -12.22 2.82 -8.63
CA TRP A 50 -11.40 1.68 -8.20
C TRP A 50 -10.01 1.64 -8.83
N TYR A 51 -9.76 2.39 -9.91
CA TYR A 51 -8.52 2.26 -10.68
C TYR A 51 -7.82 3.58 -11.02
N GLU A 52 -8.49 4.72 -10.90
CA GLU A 52 -7.90 6.02 -11.24
C GLU A 52 -6.64 6.35 -10.41
N GLY A 53 -6.56 5.84 -9.17
CA GLY A 53 -5.37 5.98 -8.32
C GLY A 53 -4.23 4.99 -8.64
N CYS A 54 -4.44 4.01 -9.52
CA CYS A 54 -3.59 2.83 -9.73
C CYS A 54 -2.50 3.02 -10.81
N GLN A 55 -1.84 4.18 -10.86
CA GLN A 55 -0.69 4.40 -11.76
C GLN A 55 0.51 5.05 -11.05
N ARG A 56 1.56 5.40 -11.81
CA ARG A 56 2.69 6.17 -11.27
C ARG A 56 2.23 7.58 -10.89
N GLN A 57 2.77 8.13 -9.80
CA GLN A 57 2.41 9.49 -9.34
C GLN A 57 2.54 10.56 -10.42
N SER A 58 3.52 10.42 -11.32
CA SER A 58 3.75 11.36 -12.43
C SER A 58 2.69 11.33 -13.54
N LEU A 59 1.75 10.39 -13.52
CA LEU A 59 0.76 10.17 -14.58
C LEU A 59 -0.69 10.45 -14.12
N ILE A 60 -0.88 10.81 -12.86
CA ILE A 60 -2.20 10.99 -12.25
C ILE A 60 -2.27 12.30 -11.47
N SER A 61 -3.45 12.61 -10.94
CA SER A 61 -3.67 13.72 -10.01
C SER A 61 -2.84 13.61 -8.73
N SER A 62 -2.78 14.69 -7.94
CA SER A 62 -2.05 14.71 -6.68
C SER A 62 -2.57 13.62 -5.73
N ASP A 63 -1.70 13.01 -4.94
CA ASP A 63 -2.10 12.05 -3.92
C ASP A 63 -3.18 12.65 -2.98
N SER A 64 -3.06 13.95 -2.66
CA SER A 64 -3.99 14.72 -1.81
C SER A 64 -5.42 14.81 -2.37
N ASP A 65 -5.62 14.51 -3.65
CA ASP A 65 -6.95 14.54 -4.26
C ASP A 65 -7.73 13.24 -3.97
N PHE A 66 -7.04 12.13 -3.67
CA PHE A 66 -7.63 10.81 -3.45
C PHE A 66 -7.96 10.60 -1.97
N THR A 67 -9.06 11.21 -1.52
CA THR A 67 -9.44 11.24 -0.10
C THR A 67 -10.71 10.46 0.22
N GLU A 68 -11.58 10.20 -0.77
CA GLU A 68 -12.87 9.55 -0.57
C GLU A 68 -12.71 8.04 -0.46
N VAL A 69 -13.20 7.45 0.63
CA VAL A 69 -13.19 5.98 0.83
C VAL A 69 -14.47 5.39 0.24
N HIS A 70 -14.36 4.27 -0.47
CA HIS A 70 -15.54 3.60 -1.03
C HIS A 70 -16.54 3.21 0.06
N ALA A 71 -17.82 3.54 -0.14
CA ALA A 71 -18.88 3.22 0.82
C ALA A 71 -19.00 1.71 1.11
N GLU A 72 -18.65 0.85 0.15
CA GLU A 72 -18.63 -0.62 0.31
C GLU A 72 -17.66 -1.08 1.42
N LEU A 73 -16.63 -0.28 1.75
CA LEU A 73 -15.64 -0.64 2.76
C LEU A 73 -16.12 -0.36 4.19
N ARG A 74 -17.13 0.50 4.39
CA ARG A 74 -17.52 1.03 5.71
C ARG A 74 -17.82 -0.07 6.72
N ASP A 75 -18.57 -1.09 6.31
CA ASP A 75 -19.00 -2.19 7.19
C ASP A 75 -18.11 -3.44 7.05
N THR A 76 -16.85 -3.23 6.65
CA THR A 76 -15.85 -4.30 6.47
C THR A 76 -14.67 -4.13 7.42
N TYR A 77 -13.84 -5.16 7.54
CA TYR A 77 -12.63 -5.04 8.35
C TYR A 77 -11.61 -4.06 7.77
N LEU A 78 -11.60 -3.85 6.45
CA LEU A 78 -10.83 -2.77 5.83
C LEU A 78 -11.34 -1.39 6.28
N GLY A 79 -12.65 -1.21 6.45
CA GLY A 79 -13.23 0.00 7.05
C GLY A 79 -12.73 0.24 8.47
N GLU A 80 -12.75 -0.80 9.31
CA GLU A 80 -12.18 -0.74 10.67
C GLU A 80 -10.68 -0.39 10.65
N VAL A 81 -9.91 -0.82 9.64
CA VAL A 81 -8.49 -0.45 9.48
C VAL A 81 -8.34 1.05 9.26
N PHE A 82 -9.17 1.66 8.40
CA PHE A 82 -9.16 3.11 8.17
C PHE A 82 -9.41 3.88 9.47
N ASP A 83 -10.38 3.44 10.29
CA ASP A 83 -10.73 4.08 11.56
C ASP A 83 -9.61 4.01 12.61
N ARG A 84 -8.69 3.05 12.49
CA ARG A 84 -7.58 2.83 13.44
C ARG A 84 -6.29 3.56 13.04
N LEU A 85 -6.24 4.18 11.86
CA LEU A 85 -5.04 4.89 11.43
C LEU A 85 -4.78 6.13 12.30
N PRO A 86 -3.51 6.41 12.65
CA PRO A 86 -3.16 7.56 13.49
C PRO A 86 -3.08 8.88 12.69
N PHE A 87 -3.44 8.85 11.41
CA PHE A 87 -3.44 9.98 10.49
C PHE A 87 -4.58 9.82 9.48
N LYS A 88 -4.92 10.91 8.78
CA LYS A 88 -5.85 10.85 7.66
C LYS A 88 -5.12 10.32 6.42
N PRO A 89 -5.42 9.10 5.92
CA PRO A 89 -4.73 8.58 4.76
C PRO A 89 -5.22 9.27 3.49
N ILE A 90 -4.34 9.27 2.49
CA ILE A 90 -4.65 9.65 1.11
C ILE A 90 -4.20 8.54 0.18
N ARG A 91 -4.85 8.45 -0.98
CA ARG A 91 -4.48 7.55 -2.07
C ARG A 91 -4.15 6.13 -1.60
N THR A 92 -4.99 5.61 -0.71
CA THR A 92 -4.86 4.25 -0.20
C THR A 92 -5.20 3.24 -1.27
N ARG A 93 -4.35 2.22 -1.43
CA ARG A 93 -4.48 1.21 -2.49
C ARG A 93 -4.01 -0.15 -1.99
N ILE A 94 -4.65 -1.21 -2.47
CA ILE A 94 -4.06 -2.55 -2.42
C ILE A 94 -3.05 -2.63 -3.55
N MET A 95 -1.82 -3.02 -3.23
CA MET A 95 -0.76 -3.28 -4.20
C MET A 95 -0.30 -4.72 -4.07
N ALA A 96 -0.31 -5.43 -5.20
CA ALA A 96 0.19 -6.79 -5.29
C ALA A 96 1.43 -6.89 -6.18
N LEU A 97 2.31 -7.82 -5.84
CA LEU A 97 3.50 -8.15 -6.61
C LEU A 97 3.55 -9.68 -6.79
N ASP A 98 3.68 -10.08 -8.05
CA ASP A 98 3.74 -11.49 -8.42
C ASP A 98 4.94 -12.22 -7.82
N PRO A 99 4.85 -13.55 -7.66
CA PRO A 99 6.00 -14.40 -7.38
C PRO A 99 7.13 -14.13 -8.36
N LYS A 100 8.38 -14.04 -7.88
CA LYS A 100 9.59 -13.90 -8.71
C LYS A 100 9.63 -12.62 -9.55
N HIS A 101 9.02 -11.54 -9.05
CA HIS A 101 9.02 -10.22 -9.72
C HIS A 101 9.59 -9.12 -8.82
N CYS A 102 10.05 -8.03 -9.46
CA CYS A 102 10.38 -6.78 -8.79
C CYS A 102 9.86 -5.58 -9.59
N TYR A 103 9.73 -4.44 -8.92
CA TYR A 103 9.51 -3.17 -9.59
C TYR A 103 10.83 -2.58 -10.10
N SER A 104 10.74 -1.70 -11.10
CA SER A 104 11.85 -0.86 -11.51
C SER A 104 12.38 -0.06 -10.31
N VAL A 105 13.68 0.22 -10.28
CA VAL A 105 14.25 1.11 -9.26
C VAL A 105 13.72 2.54 -9.48
N HIS A 106 13.15 3.16 -8.45
CA HIS A 106 12.54 4.49 -8.54
C HIS A 106 12.53 5.23 -7.19
N ARG A 107 12.06 6.48 -7.21
CA ARG A 107 11.70 7.27 -6.03
C ARG A 107 10.23 7.62 -6.11
N ASP A 108 9.55 7.54 -4.98
CA ASP A 108 8.25 8.19 -4.82
C ASP A 108 8.45 9.66 -4.46
N LEU A 109 7.42 10.48 -4.71
CA LEU A 109 7.39 11.89 -4.31
C LEU A 109 7.15 12.05 -2.80
N THR A 110 6.50 11.07 -2.18
CA THR A 110 6.07 11.06 -0.78
C THR A 110 6.35 9.70 -0.16
N PRO A 111 6.60 9.60 1.16
CA PRO A 111 6.76 8.32 1.83
C PRO A 111 5.46 7.50 1.82
N ARG A 112 5.56 6.22 2.18
CA ARG A 112 4.43 5.29 2.22
C ARG A 112 4.34 4.57 3.55
N TYR A 113 3.11 4.39 4.00
CA TYR A 113 2.82 3.41 5.03
C TYR A 113 2.35 2.10 4.39
N HIS A 114 2.80 0.99 4.95
CA HIS A 114 2.49 -0.35 4.48
C HIS A 114 1.89 -1.17 5.61
N LEU A 115 0.76 -1.81 5.31
CA LEU A 115 0.18 -2.89 6.11
C LEU A 115 0.20 -4.15 5.25
N ALA A 116 1.02 -5.14 5.60
CA ALA A 116 1.11 -6.37 4.83
C ALA A 116 -0.12 -7.26 5.09
N VAL A 117 -0.68 -7.79 4.00
CA VAL A 117 -1.81 -8.73 4.01
C VAL A 117 -1.28 -10.14 3.82
N THR A 118 -0.50 -10.34 2.75
CA THR A 118 0.21 -11.58 2.45
C THR A 118 1.64 -11.21 2.07
N THR A 119 2.62 -11.79 2.74
CA THR A 119 4.04 -11.51 2.52
C THR A 119 4.87 -12.73 2.91
N SER A 120 6.16 -12.70 2.58
CA SER A 120 7.11 -13.74 2.98
C SER A 120 8.43 -13.10 3.39
N GLU A 121 9.34 -13.89 3.95
CA GLU A 121 10.71 -13.44 4.19
C GLU A 121 11.48 -13.14 2.90
N HIS A 122 10.99 -13.57 1.74
CA HIS A 122 11.58 -13.27 0.43
C HIS A 122 10.96 -12.03 -0.23
N ALA A 123 9.94 -11.42 0.39
CA ALA A 123 9.43 -10.12 -0.01
C ALA A 123 10.22 -9.00 0.68
N ARG A 124 10.96 -8.19 -0.08
CA ARG A 124 11.87 -7.17 0.46
C ARG A 124 11.75 -5.85 -0.28
N PHE A 125 11.97 -4.75 0.44
CA PHE A 125 12.40 -3.50 -0.18
C PHE A 125 13.92 -3.47 -0.19
N VAL A 126 14.49 -3.06 -1.33
CA VAL A 126 15.92 -2.86 -1.51
C VAL A 126 16.15 -1.38 -1.76
N PHE A 127 16.84 -0.73 -0.83
CA PHE A 127 17.21 0.67 -0.88
C PHE A 127 18.65 0.81 -1.34
N ILE A 128 18.85 1.54 -2.45
CA ILE A 128 20.14 1.60 -3.14
C ILE A 128 21.15 2.48 -2.39
N GLU A 129 20.79 3.74 -2.12
CA GLU A 129 21.73 4.70 -1.51
C GLU A 129 21.94 4.45 -0.02
N PRO A 130 20.90 4.14 0.77
CA PRO A 130 21.08 3.70 2.16
C PRO A 130 21.77 2.34 2.31
N ASP A 131 21.91 1.57 1.22
CA ASP A 131 22.37 0.18 1.19
C ASP A 131 21.68 -0.70 2.25
N LYS A 132 20.35 -0.74 2.19
CA LYS A 132 19.52 -1.46 3.16
C LYS A 132 18.49 -2.35 2.49
N VAL A 133 18.25 -3.50 3.12
CA VAL A 133 17.19 -4.44 2.75
C VAL A 133 16.24 -4.57 3.92
N VAL A 134 14.96 -4.28 3.70
CA VAL A 134 13.93 -4.33 4.75
C VAL A 134 12.77 -5.23 4.34
N ASN A 135 12.16 -5.90 5.33
CA ASN A 135 10.91 -6.64 5.16
C ASN A 135 9.81 -5.97 5.96
N VAL A 136 8.59 -6.06 5.46
CA VAL A 136 7.38 -5.65 6.17
C VAL A 136 6.55 -6.91 6.40
N PRO A 137 6.46 -7.43 7.64
CA PRO A 137 5.75 -8.66 7.97
C PRO A 137 4.23 -8.46 8.01
N ALA A 138 3.47 -9.54 7.83
CA ALA A 138 2.01 -9.57 7.96
C ALA A 138 1.61 -9.85 9.41
N ASP A 139 1.98 -8.91 10.30
CA ASP A 139 1.80 -9.03 11.74
C ASP A 139 0.78 -8.03 12.31
N GLY A 140 -0.01 -7.38 11.43
CA GLY A 140 -1.05 -6.42 11.80
C GLY A 140 -0.54 -5.02 12.10
N ASN A 141 0.78 -4.79 12.11
CA ASN A 141 1.33 -3.47 12.39
C ASN A 141 1.50 -2.62 11.12
N LEU A 142 1.47 -1.30 11.30
CA LEU A 142 1.69 -0.34 10.23
C LEU A 142 3.17 0.00 10.15
N TYR A 143 3.73 -0.03 8.94
CA TYR A 143 5.14 0.26 8.70
C TYR A 143 5.29 1.52 7.86
N TYR A 144 5.90 2.55 8.43
CA TYR A 144 6.41 3.67 7.64
C TYR A 144 7.62 3.20 6.84
N VAL A 145 7.67 3.57 5.57
CA VAL A 145 8.78 3.31 4.65
C VAL A 145 9.05 4.59 3.87
N ASP A 146 10.26 5.13 4.01
CA ASP A 146 10.67 6.33 3.28
C ASP A 146 11.04 6.00 1.83
N THR A 147 10.01 5.84 0.99
CA THR A 147 10.12 5.52 -0.43
C THR A 147 10.63 6.69 -1.31
N ARG A 148 10.95 7.84 -0.69
CA ARG A 148 11.68 8.94 -1.38
C ARG A 148 13.14 8.57 -1.64
N HIS A 149 13.69 7.65 -0.84
CA HIS A 149 14.97 7.02 -1.14
C HIS A 149 14.86 6.13 -2.38
N LEU A 150 15.93 6.06 -3.17
CA LEU A 150 15.97 5.25 -4.39
C LEU A 150 15.82 3.77 -4.01
N HIS A 151 14.75 3.12 -4.48
CA HIS A 151 14.37 1.79 -4.01
C HIS A 151 13.71 0.93 -5.09
N SER A 152 13.62 -0.38 -4.82
CA SER A 152 12.73 -1.33 -5.48
C SER A 152 12.05 -2.20 -4.43
N ALA A 153 10.85 -2.70 -4.76
CA ALA A 153 10.22 -3.79 -4.02
C ALA A 153 10.34 -5.08 -4.83
N PHE A 154 10.72 -6.16 -4.15
CA PHE A 154 10.97 -7.48 -4.71
C PHE A 154 10.09 -8.50 -3.99
N ASN A 155 9.56 -9.46 -4.75
CA ASN A 155 8.92 -10.66 -4.22
C ASN A 155 9.65 -11.89 -4.78
N GLY A 156 10.55 -12.46 -3.99
CA GLY A 156 11.27 -13.69 -4.34
C GLY A 156 10.56 -14.96 -3.91
N GLY A 157 9.37 -14.85 -3.30
CA GLY A 157 8.60 -16.01 -2.88
C GLY A 157 7.84 -16.64 -4.04
N ASP A 158 7.16 -17.75 -3.74
CA ASP A 158 6.29 -18.48 -4.67
C ASP A 158 4.83 -18.01 -4.62
N GLU A 159 4.47 -17.20 -3.62
CA GLU A 159 3.13 -16.66 -3.41
C GLU A 159 3.05 -15.17 -3.72
N MET A 160 1.84 -14.69 -4.02
CA MET A 160 1.61 -13.27 -4.27
C MET A 160 1.83 -12.44 -3.00
N ARG A 161 2.64 -11.38 -3.12
CA ARG A 161 2.84 -10.39 -2.06
C ARG A 161 1.75 -9.33 -2.18
N ILE A 162 0.95 -9.11 -1.13
CA ILE A 162 -0.15 -8.14 -1.09
C ILE A 162 0.02 -7.21 0.11
N HIS A 163 0.01 -5.91 -0.13
CA HIS A 163 0.05 -4.87 0.90
C HIS A 163 -1.10 -3.88 0.67
N VAL A 164 -1.68 -3.38 1.76
CA VAL A 164 -2.42 -2.10 1.72
C VAL A 164 -1.40 -0.99 1.92
N VAL A 165 -1.37 -0.04 1.00
CA VAL A 165 -0.41 1.05 0.94
C VAL A 165 -1.16 2.37 1.12
N PHE A 166 -0.71 3.19 2.06
CA PHE A 166 -1.32 4.48 2.39
C PHE A 166 -0.34 5.61 2.08
N GLY A 167 -0.83 6.66 1.44
CA GLY A 167 -0.18 7.97 1.48
C GLY A 167 -0.61 8.74 2.72
N THR A 168 0.11 9.83 3.00
CA THR A 168 -0.28 10.84 3.99
C THR A 168 0.06 12.22 3.44
N ASP A 169 -0.76 13.21 3.79
CA ASP A 169 -0.46 14.64 3.55
C ASP A 169 0.43 15.21 4.66
N ASP A 170 0.61 14.48 5.76
CA ASP A 170 1.45 14.94 6.87
C ASP A 170 2.93 14.72 6.53
N GLU A 171 3.65 15.82 6.34
CA GLU A 171 5.12 15.86 6.23
C GLU A 171 5.78 15.54 7.58
N GLN A 172 5.48 14.39 8.20
CA GLN A 172 6.22 13.95 9.38
C GLN A 172 7.69 13.74 8.99
N SER A 173 8.49 14.71 9.39
CA SER A 173 9.90 14.94 9.07
C SER A 173 10.80 14.34 10.15
#